data_AF-A0A3D0Z012-F1
#
_entry.id   AF-A0A3D0Z012-F1
#
_cell.length_a   1.000
_cell.length_b   1.000
_cell.length_c   1.000
_cell.angle_alpha   90.00
_cell.angle_beta   90.00
_cell.angle_gamma   90.00
#
_symmetry.space_group_name_H-M   'P 1'
#
loop_
_entity.id
_entity.type
_entity.pdbx_description
1 polymer ?
#
loop_
_entity_poly.entity_id
_entity_poly.type
_entity_poly.pdbx_seq_one_letter_code
_entity_poly.pdbx_strand_id
1 'polypeptide(L)'
;MGDYLGRMAGLARPKLRQLDPATRQRVIEGAFVSKFIGEVGVTGRKCAFYAESATDDEVKKLFAGEAKKLEAFKRALEEYHQGMTRD
;
A
#
# COMPACT_ATOMS: atom_id res chain seq x y z
N MET A 1 -28.76 31.06 10.86
CA MET A 1 -27.37 30.57 10.95
C MET A 1 -27.24 29.29 10.14
N GLY A 2 -26.99 29.36 8.84
CA GLY A 2 -26.99 28.15 8.01
C GLY A 2 -26.33 28.39 6.67
N ASP A 3 -25.07 28.83 6.67
CA ASP A 3 -24.32 28.90 5.40
C ASP A 3 -22.79 29.03 5.54
N TYR A 4 -22.23 28.69 6.70
CA TYR A 4 -20.77 28.72 6.91
C TYR A 4 -20.09 27.37 6.63
N LEU A 5 -20.83 26.26 6.73
CA LEU A 5 -20.28 24.92 6.47
C LEU A 5 -20.19 24.59 4.97
N GLY A 6 -21.03 25.18 4.13
CA GLY A 6 -20.98 25.02 2.67
C GLY A 6 -19.78 25.70 2.01
N ARG A 7 -19.27 26.79 2.60
CA ARG A 7 -18.13 27.56 2.04
C ARG A 7 -16.76 26.92 2.29
N MET A 8 -16.64 26.01 3.25
CA MET A 8 -15.37 25.30 3.52
C MET A 8 -15.23 23.99 2.72
N ALA A 9 -16.31 23.52 2.08
CA ALA A 9 -16.29 22.34 1.20
C ALA A 9 -15.67 22.63 -0.19
N GLY A 10 -15.39 23.90 -0.48
CA GLY A 10 -14.81 24.38 -1.74
C GLY A 10 -13.31 24.65 -1.67
N LEU A 11 -12.58 24.12 -0.68
CA LEU A 11 -11.12 24.03 -0.77
C LEU A 11 -10.80 23.04 -1.88
N ALA A 12 -10.74 23.56 -3.11
CA ALA A 12 -10.48 22.83 -4.33
C ALA A 12 -9.27 21.93 -4.10
N ARG A 13 -9.49 20.62 -3.97
CA ARG A 13 -8.39 19.65 -4.04
C ARG A 13 -7.68 19.96 -5.36
N PRO A 14 -6.43 20.46 -5.34
CA PRO A 14 -5.77 20.86 -6.56
C PRO A 14 -5.79 19.65 -7.49
N LYS A 15 -6.30 19.85 -8.71
CA LYS A 15 -6.27 18.77 -9.70
C LYS A 15 -4.80 18.40 -9.86
N LEU A 16 -4.45 17.12 -10.02
CA LEU A 16 -3.05 16.67 -10.19
C LEU A 16 -2.26 17.48 -11.24
N ARG A 17 -2.93 18.12 -12.20
CA ARG A 17 -2.33 19.01 -13.22
C ARG A 17 -1.84 20.38 -12.69
N GLN A 18 -2.30 20.79 -11.53
CA GLN A 18 -1.96 22.07 -10.89
C GLN A 18 -0.81 21.94 -9.88
N LEU A 19 -0.40 20.71 -9.57
CA LEU A 19 0.78 20.44 -8.74
C LEU A 19 2.05 20.64 -9.56
N ASP A 20 3.12 21.08 -8.90
CA ASP A 20 4.44 21.05 -9.51
C ASP A 20 4.83 19.59 -9.85
N PRO A 21 5.73 19.38 -10.84
CA PRO A 21 6.09 18.04 -11.29
C PRO A 21 6.58 17.11 -10.17
N ALA A 22 7.31 17.63 -9.18
CA ALA A 22 7.86 16.83 -8.09
C ALA A 22 6.75 16.36 -7.14
N THR A 23 5.85 17.26 -6.73
CA THR A 23 4.70 16.89 -5.89
C THR A 23 3.75 15.94 -6.60
N ARG A 24 3.50 16.14 -7.90
CA ARG A 24 2.72 15.20 -8.72
C ARG A 24 3.36 13.80 -8.71
N GLN A 25 4.67 13.71 -8.91
CA GLN A 25 5.37 12.42 -8.94
C GLN A 25 5.25 11.70 -7.61
N ARG A 26 5.46 12.41 -6.48
CA ARG A 26 5.29 11.85 -5.13
C ARG A 26 3.89 11.29 -4.89
N VAL A 27 2.85 11.97 -5.36
CA VAL A 27 1.46 11.49 -5.23
C VAL A 27 1.22 10.22 -6.05
N ILE A 28 1.73 10.17 -7.28
CA ILE A 28 1.61 8.99 -8.15
C ILE A 28 2.34 7.80 -7.54
N GLU A 29 3.57 8.01 -7.09
CA GLU A 29 4.41 6.98 -6.47
C GLU A 29 3.83 6.50 -5.14
N GLY A 30 3.33 7.40 -4.29
CA GLY A 30 2.65 7.02 -3.05
C GLY A 30 1.40 6.18 -3.31
N ALA A 31 0.59 6.55 -4.31
CA ALA A 31 -0.59 5.77 -4.70
C ALA A 31 -0.20 4.37 -5.24
N PHE A 32 0.89 4.29 -6.01
CA PHE A 32 1.42 3.01 -6.50
C PHE A 32 1.88 2.12 -5.34
N VAL A 33 2.69 2.65 -4.41
CA VAL A 33 3.20 1.92 -3.25
C VAL A 33 2.04 1.44 -2.37
N SER A 34 1.05 2.29 -2.10
CA SER A 34 -0.14 1.93 -1.32
C SER A 34 -0.89 0.74 -1.95
N LYS A 35 -1.08 0.75 -3.27
CA LYS A 35 -1.70 -0.38 -3.99
C LYS A 35 -0.85 -1.64 -3.86
N PHE A 36 0.46 -1.51 -4.02
CA PHE A 36 1.38 -2.64 -4.01
C PHE A 36 1.49 -3.30 -2.62
N ILE A 37 1.45 -2.52 -1.53
CA ILE A 37 1.32 -3.05 -0.15
C ILE A 37 0.10 -3.98 -0.04
N GLY A 38 -1.04 -3.57 -0.63
CA GLY A 38 -2.25 -4.38 -0.67
C GLY A 38 -2.08 -5.70 -1.43
N GLU A 39 -1.48 -5.64 -2.62
CA GLU A 39 -1.23 -6.82 -3.46
C GLU A 39 -0.25 -7.81 -2.80
N VAL A 40 0.82 -7.31 -2.19
CA VAL A 40 1.78 -8.11 -1.41
C VAL A 40 1.09 -8.78 -0.23
N GLY A 41 0.24 -8.04 0.52
CA GLY A 41 -0.48 -8.59 1.66
C GLY A 41 -1.50 -9.68 1.28
N VAL A 42 -2.23 -9.51 0.18
CA VAL A 42 -3.14 -10.57 -0.33
C VAL A 42 -2.35 -11.80 -0.75
N THR A 43 -1.23 -11.60 -1.45
CA THR A 43 -0.37 -12.69 -1.92
C THR A 43 0.25 -13.46 -0.76
N GLY A 44 0.76 -12.76 0.26
CA GLY A 44 1.32 -13.38 1.46
C GLY A 44 0.30 -14.24 2.20
N ARG A 45 -0.95 -13.77 2.32
CA ARG A 45 -2.05 -14.57 2.92
C ARG A 45 -2.39 -15.82 2.10
N LYS A 46 -2.35 -15.74 0.77
CA LYS A 46 -2.54 -16.91 -0.10
C LYS A 46 -1.41 -17.92 0.10
N CYS A 47 -0.15 -17.47 0.16
CA CYS A 47 0.98 -18.34 0.46
C CYS A 47 0.82 -19.02 1.82
N ALA A 48 0.43 -18.28 2.87
CA ALA A 48 0.17 -18.87 4.18
C ALA A 48 -0.93 -19.94 4.13
N PHE A 49 -2.05 -19.65 3.46
CA PHE A 49 -3.14 -20.61 3.26
C PHE A 49 -2.68 -21.89 2.52
N TYR A 50 -1.90 -21.75 1.45
CA TYR A 50 -1.39 -22.91 0.72
C TYR A 50 -0.36 -23.71 1.51
N ALA A 51 0.44 -23.06 2.36
CA ALA A 51 1.36 -23.76 3.26
C ALA A 51 0.61 -24.63 4.30
N GLU A 52 -0.53 -24.15 4.81
CA GLU A 52 -1.37 -24.91 5.74
C GLU A 52 -2.14 -26.04 5.05
N SER A 53 -2.50 -25.85 3.77
CA SER A 53 -3.28 -26.81 2.99
C SER A 53 -2.43 -27.90 2.31
N ALA A 54 -1.11 -27.68 2.17
CA ALA A 54 -0.22 -28.61 1.50
C ALA A 54 0.05 -29.86 2.34
N THR A 55 -0.10 -31.03 1.72
CA THR A 55 0.26 -32.33 2.30
C THR A 55 1.74 -32.68 2.12
N ASP A 56 2.38 -32.10 1.11
CA ASP A 56 3.81 -32.26 0.85
C ASP A 56 4.63 -31.24 1.67
N ASP A 57 5.64 -31.74 2.38
CA ASP A 57 6.46 -30.94 3.29
C ASP A 57 7.35 -29.92 2.57
N GLU A 58 7.80 -30.21 1.35
CA GLU A 58 8.62 -29.29 0.56
C GLU A 58 7.77 -28.14 0.03
N VAL A 59 6.59 -28.45 -0.51
CA VAL A 59 5.61 -27.45 -0.95
C VAL A 59 5.18 -26.55 0.21
N LYS A 60 4.94 -27.14 1.39
CA LYS A 60 4.64 -26.38 2.61
C LYS A 60 5.75 -25.42 2.99
N LYS A 61 7.01 -25.88 2.99
CA LYS A 61 8.18 -25.04 3.30
C LYS A 61 8.35 -23.91 2.29
N LEU A 62 8.15 -24.17 1.00
CA LEU A 62 8.22 -23.15 -0.05
C LEU A 62 7.20 -22.03 0.20
N PHE A 63 5.92 -22.38 0.35
CA PHE A 63 4.88 -21.38 0.58
C PHE A 63 5.04 -20.65 1.92
N ALA A 64 5.44 -21.34 2.98
CA ALA A 64 5.71 -20.70 4.28
C ALA A 64 6.91 -19.73 4.20
N GLY A 65 7.94 -20.07 3.42
CA GLY A 65 9.08 -19.21 3.16
C GLY A 65 8.68 -17.95 2.40
N GLU A 66 7.90 -18.09 1.32
CA GLU A 66 7.41 -16.95 0.53
C GLU A 66 6.47 -16.06 1.34
N ALA A 67 5.57 -16.62 2.16
CA ALA A 67 4.71 -15.84 3.04
C ALA A 67 5.51 -14.94 4.00
N LYS A 68 6.60 -15.45 4.58
CA LYS A 68 7.50 -14.68 5.45
C LYS A 68 8.23 -13.56 4.70
N LYS A 69 8.74 -13.84 3.49
CA LYS A 69 9.40 -12.83 2.66
C LYS A 69 8.44 -11.71 2.27
N LEU A 70 7.22 -12.05 1.87
CA LEU A 70 6.18 -11.09 1.50
C LEU A 70 5.76 -10.23 2.70
N GLU A 71 5.65 -10.80 3.90
CA GLU A 71 5.37 -10.04 5.11
C GLU A 71 6.49 -9.06 5.46
N ALA A 72 7.75 -9.49 5.38
CA ALA A 72 8.90 -8.59 5.60
C ALA A 72 8.94 -7.47 4.55
N PHE A 73 8.69 -7.81 3.28
CA PHE A 73 8.66 -6.83 2.20
C PHE A 73 7.49 -5.85 2.35
N LYS A 74 6.31 -6.31 2.78
CA LYS A 74 5.17 -5.46 3.10
C LYS A 74 5.54 -4.41 4.15
N ARG A 75 6.23 -4.80 5.22
CA ARG A 75 6.69 -3.87 6.27
C ARG A 75 7.65 -2.83 5.73
N ALA A 76 8.62 -3.24 4.91
CA ALA A 76 9.55 -2.30 4.27
C ALA A 76 8.82 -1.29 3.37
N LEU A 77 7.79 -1.72 2.63
CA LEU A 77 6.96 -0.83 1.82
C LEU A 77 6.11 0.12 2.69
N GLU A 78 5.58 -0.35 3.81
CA GLU A 78 4.83 0.47 4.77
C GLU A 78 5.72 1.55 5.40
N GLU A 79 6.94 1.20 5.79
CA GLU A 79 7.95 2.15 6.30
C GLU A 79 8.34 3.17 5.23
N TYR A 80 8.59 2.73 3.99
CA TYR A 80 8.88 3.60 2.86
C TYR A 80 7.72 4.57 2.57
N HIS A 81 6.49 4.08 2.53
CA HIS A 81 5.29 4.89 2.31
C HIS A 81 5.07 5.91 3.45
N GLN A 82 5.37 5.54 4.69
CA GLN A 82 5.35 6.46 5.82
C GLN A 82 6.44 7.53 5.72
N GLY A 83 7.63 7.18 5.22
CA GLY A 83 8.71 8.12 4.95
C GLY A 83 8.37 9.11 3.84
N MET A 84 7.54 8.74 2.86
CA MET A 84 7.04 9.66 1.83
C MET A 84 5.99 10.65 2.34
N THR A 85 5.31 10.31 3.44
CA THR A 85 4.19 11.09 4.00
C THR A 85 4.55 11.84 5.27
N ARG A 86 5.74 11.62 5.84
CA ARG A 86 6.34 12.43 6.89
C ARG A 86 7.30 13.43 6.25
N ASP A 87 7.01 14.71 6.47
CA ASP A 87 7.72 15.88 5.93
C ASP A 87 9.22 15.90 6.23
#